data_AF-A0A0H2XIM8-F1
#
_entry.id   AF-A0A0H2XIM8-F1
#
_cell.length_a   1.000
_cell.length_b   1.000
_cell.length_c   1.000
_cell.angle_alpha   90.00
_cell.angle_beta   90.00
_cell.angle_gamma   90.00
#
_symmetry.space_group_name_H-M   'P 1'
#
loop_
_entity.id
_entity.type
_entity.pdbx_description
1 polymer ?
#
loop_
_entity_poly.entity_id
_entity_poly.type
_entity_poly.pdbx_seq_one_letter_code
_entity_poly.pdbx_strand_id
1 'polypeptide(L)'
;MLLNLLLIFILIVICPLIFNYTLTLNLTCYILVVISIFLSLIYSIMTYTFPWSMFVTFIIISIIMLFKHRYLFSHTSSRLFIKKLLSFSYKFVLYTSALLFISTIQSPIVKGLSMWLAILCLSLLLTFICYLVWTVSYRHRSYNKEVDIIIVLGAGIFTEFVTPMLAARLDRALDIYQQQASATKIIVSGGQGPDEPISEALAMQRYLIAHGVDKTDILMESHSINTYTNFLYSKQIINNLYHEAVKIVCVTSQFHVLRALRLAQKLGLSIDGVGSHTPYHFFLHVLIKDYLGVMYQYRLLLTLYCSSSWFICLYAAFIYNS
;
A
#
# COMPACT_ATOMS: atom_id res chain seq x y z
N MET A 1 7.67 26.19 -13.56
CA MET A 1 7.38 26.49 -12.14
C MET A 1 6.54 25.40 -11.47
N LEU A 2 5.35 25.05 -12.00
CA LEU A 2 4.45 24.06 -11.39
C LEU A 2 5.08 22.67 -11.18
N LEU A 3 5.77 22.11 -12.18
CA LEU A 3 6.41 20.78 -12.07
C LEU A 3 7.41 20.72 -10.91
N ASN A 4 8.18 21.79 -10.69
CA ASN A 4 9.16 21.86 -9.61
C ASN A 4 8.46 21.96 -8.24
N LEU A 5 7.36 22.71 -8.14
CA LEU A 5 6.57 22.79 -6.90
C LEU A 5 5.98 21.43 -6.52
N LEU A 6 5.41 20.70 -7.49
CA LEU A 6 4.88 19.36 -7.26
C LEU A 6 5.99 18.36 -6.88
N LEU A 7 7.16 18.46 -7.51
CA LEU A 7 8.31 17.63 -7.15
C LEU A 7 8.82 17.93 -5.72
N ILE A 8 8.92 19.20 -5.35
CA ILE A 8 9.31 19.63 -4.00
C ILE A 8 8.31 19.07 -2.98
N PHE A 9 7.01 19.16 -3.25
CA PHE A 9 5.99 18.56 -2.39
C PHE A 9 6.20 17.05 -2.24
N ILE A 10 6.39 16.31 -3.34
CA ILE A 10 6.65 14.87 -3.31
C ILE A 10 7.87 14.55 -2.44
N LEU A 11 8.96 15.32 -2.58
CA LEU A 11 10.18 15.15 -1.78
C LEU A 11 9.94 15.45 -0.29
N ILE A 12 9.24 16.53 0.06
CA ILE A 12 8.90 16.85 1.46
C ILE A 12 8.14 15.69 2.11
N VAL A 13 7.25 15.04 1.37
CA VAL A 13 6.47 13.91 1.90
C VAL A 13 7.30 12.62 1.98
N ILE A 14 8.12 12.31 0.97
CA ILE A 14 8.87 11.04 0.87
C ILE A 14 10.16 11.03 1.69
N CYS A 15 10.91 12.14 1.73
CA CYS A 15 12.21 12.19 2.39
C CYS A 15 12.18 11.72 3.86
N PRO A 16 11.23 12.15 4.71
CA PRO A 16 11.14 11.66 6.09
C PRO A 16 11.02 10.12 6.16
N LEU A 17 10.25 9.51 5.26
CA LEU A 17 10.00 8.07 5.22
C LEU A 17 11.28 7.28 4.89
N ILE A 18 12.14 7.82 4.02
CA ILE A 18 13.45 7.24 3.69
C ILE A 18 14.33 7.14 4.94
N PHE A 19 14.21 8.08 5.88
CA PHE A 19 14.95 8.08 7.15
C PHE A 19 14.17 7.46 8.33
N ASN A 20 13.09 6.72 8.06
CA ASN A 20 12.21 6.09 9.06
C ASN A 20 11.45 7.07 9.98
N TYR A 21 11.36 8.35 9.62
CA TYR A 21 10.46 9.27 10.30
C TYR A 21 9.02 9.05 9.84
N THR A 22 8.09 8.93 10.77
CA THR A 22 6.70 8.53 10.50
C THR A 22 5.73 9.71 10.36
N LEU A 23 6.23 10.96 10.36
CA LEU A 23 5.43 12.18 10.30
C LEU A 23 4.46 12.20 9.11
N THR A 24 4.94 11.77 7.94
CA THR A 24 4.19 11.74 6.68
C THR A 24 3.59 10.36 6.36
N LEU A 25 3.72 9.41 7.28
CA LEU A 25 3.31 8.01 7.10
C LEU A 25 1.80 7.83 7.35
N ASN A 26 0.99 8.34 6.43
CA ASN A 26 -0.46 8.19 6.48
C ASN A 26 -1.05 8.07 5.06
N LEU A 27 -2.31 7.65 5.00
CA LEU A 27 -3.06 7.44 3.76
C LEU A 27 -3.26 8.74 2.97
N THR A 28 -3.51 9.86 3.65
CA THR A 28 -3.74 11.16 3.00
C THR A 28 -2.51 11.62 2.25
N CYS A 29 -1.34 11.60 2.89
CA CYS A 29 -0.05 11.93 2.28
C CYS A 29 0.25 11.04 1.07
N TYR A 30 -0.01 9.73 1.16
CA TYR A 30 0.16 8.81 0.03
C TYR A 30 -0.68 9.24 -1.19
N ILE A 31 -1.97 9.54 -0.97
CA ILE A 31 -2.87 9.92 -2.07
C ILE A 31 -2.55 11.31 -2.63
N LEU A 32 -2.13 12.26 -1.79
CA LEU A 32 -1.66 13.57 -2.28
C LEU A 32 -0.43 13.44 -3.16
N VAL A 33 0.49 12.52 -2.84
CA VAL A 33 1.64 12.20 -3.72
C VAL A 33 1.18 11.58 -5.03
N VAL A 34 0.22 10.64 -5.01
CA VAL A 34 -0.36 10.06 -6.24
C VAL A 34 -1.00 11.12 -7.13
N ILE A 35 -1.82 12.01 -6.54
CA ILE A 35 -2.43 13.14 -7.26
C ILE A 35 -1.36 14.07 -7.84
N SER A 36 -0.31 14.37 -7.08
CA SER A 36 0.79 15.23 -7.53
C SER A 36 1.54 14.63 -8.73
N ILE A 37 1.73 13.30 -8.74
CA ILE A 37 2.29 12.59 -9.89
C ILE A 37 1.37 12.70 -11.09
N PHE A 38 0.08 12.44 -10.94
CA PHE A 38 -0.90 12.54 -12.02
C PHE A 38 -0.95 13.94 -12.63
N LEU A 39 -1.01 14.99 -11.80
CA LEU A 39 -0.99 16.38 -12.25
C LEU A 39 0.31 16.74 -12.96
N SER A 40 1.46 16.27 -12.46
CA SER A 40 2.75 16.50 -13.09
C SER A 40 2.84 15.88 -14.49
N LEU A 41 2.34 14.65 -14.64
CA LEU A 41 2.33 13.97 -15.93
C LEU A 41 1.34 14.60 -16.91
N ILE A 42 0.15 15.04 -16.44
CA ILE A 42 -0.80 15.80 -17.26
C ILE A 42 -0.16 17.11 -17.76
N TYR A 43 0.45 17.88 -16.85
CA TYR A 43 1.11 19.14 -17.19
C TYR A 43 2.25 18.94 -18.20
N SER A 44 2.98 17.84 -18.07
CA SER A 44 4.06 17.47 -18.99
C SER A 44 3.55 17.26 -20.42
N ILE A 45 2.42 16.57 -20.60
CA ILE A 45 1.80 16.42 -21.93
C ILE A 45 1.31 17.76 -22.47
N MET A 46 0.61 18.55 -21.65
CA MET A 46 0.07 19.84 -22.08
C MET A 46 1.16 20.81 -22.56
N THR A 47 2.36 20.69 -22.01
CA THR A 47 3.52 21.54 -22.35
C THR A 47 4.51 20.87 -23.31
N TYR A 48 4.27 19.64 -23.75
CA TYR A 48 5.18 18.84 -24.58
C TYR A 48 6.58 18.70 -23.99
N THR A 49 6.66 18.70 -22.66
CA THR A 49 7.91 18.50 -21.93
C THR A 49 7.92 17.12 -21.30
N PHE A 50 9.07 16.46 -21.30
CA PHE A 50 9.22 15.24 -20.51
C PHE A 50 9.59 15.60 -19.06
N PRO A 51 8.96 15.00 -18.03
CA PRO A 51 9.22 15.31 -16.62
C PRO A 51 10.53 14.69 -16.11
N TRP A 52 11.66 15.11 -16.70
CA TRP A 52 13.00 14.59 -16.39
C TRP A 52 13.33 14.65 -14.90
N SER A 53 13.00 15.77 -14.25
CA SER A 53 13.28 15.96 -12.82
C SER A 53 12.58 14.93 -11.93
N MET A 54 11.34 14.55 -12.26
CA MET A 54 10.64 13.47 -11.56
C MET A 54 11.30 12.13 -11.85
N PHE A 55 11.53 11.79 -13.12
CA PHE A 55 12.09 10.50 -13.48
C PHE A 55 13.44 10.24 -12.80
N VAL A 56 14.34 11.23 -12.83
CA VAL A 56 15.64 11.17 -12.14
C VAL A 56 15.45 11.02 -10.63
N THR A 57 14.53 11.78 -10.02
CA THR A 57 14.25 11.69 -8.59
C THR A 57 13.76 10.30 -8.19
N PHE A 58 12.87 9.68 -8.96
CA PHE A 58 12.35 8.34 -8.67
C PHE A 58 13.41 7.25 -8.86
N ILE A 59 14.35 7.42 -9.79
CA ILE A 59 15.54 6.56 -9.90
C ILE A 59 16.39 6.70 -8.65
N ILE A 60 16.68 7.93 -8.21
CA ILE A 60 17.47 8.20 -6.99
C ILE A 60 16.80 7.57 -5.77
N ILE A 61 15.48 7.79 -5.58
CA ILE A 61 14.71 7.16 -4.49
C ILE A 61 14.83 5.64 -4.54
N SER A 62 14.70 5.04 -5.73
CA SER A 62 14.81 3.59 -5.91
C SER A 62 16.20 3.07 -5.54
N ILE A 63 17.27 3.78 -5.94
CA ILE A 63 18.66 3.44 -5.58
C ILE A 63 18.88 3.56 -4.07
N ILE A 64 18.44 4.66 -3.45
CA ILE A 64 18.55 4.87 -2.01
C ILE A 64 17.83 3.75 -1.25
N MET A 65 16.62 3.36 -1.69
CA MET A 65 15.87 2.26 -1.10
C MET A 65 16.61 0.92 -1.21
N LEU A 66 17.20 0.61 -2.38
CA LEU A 66 18.01 -0.60 -2.55
C LEU A 66 19.25 -0.59 -1.64
N PHE A 67 19.92 0.54 -1.51
CA PHE A 67 21.09 0.69 -0.64
C PHE A 67 20.74 0.56 0.84
N LYS A 68 19.69 1.27 1.29
CA LYS A 68 19.15 1.19 2.66
C LYS A 68 18.79 -0.24 3.04
N HIS A 69 18.23 -1.00 2.11
CA HIS A 69 17.82 -2.39 2.33
C HIS A 69 18.81 -3.40 1.73
N ARG A 70 20.10 -3.06 1.64
CA ARG A 70 21.15 -3.95 1.07
C ARG A 70 21.26 -5.32 1.74
N TYR A 71 20.85 -5.43 3.02
CA TYR A 71 20.80 -6.72 3.72
C TYR A 71 19.86 -7.73 3.06
N LEU A 72 18.91 -7.29 2.22
CA LEU A 72 18.04 -8.19 1.45
C LEU A 72 18.81 -8.99 0.39
N PHE A 73 20.02 -8.58 0.00
CA PHE A 73 20.81 -9.34 -0.97
C PHE A 73 21.52 -10.55 -0.36
N SER A 74 21.67 -10.61 0.98
CA SER A 74 22.33 -11.74 1.66
C SER A 74 21.46 -12.99 1.72
N HIS A 75 20.14 -12.83 1.78
CA HIS A 75 19.20 -13.95 1.87
C HIS A 75 18.68 -14.36 0.47
N THR A 76 18.68 -15.66 0.17
CA THR A 76 18.32 -16.19 -1.16
C THR A 76 16.91 -15.79 -1.61
N SER A 77 15.91 -15.94 -0.73
CA SER A 77 14.51 -15.61 -1.03
C SER A 77 14.30 -14.12 -1.29
N SER A 78 14.95 -13.26 -0.51
CA SER A 78 14.90 -11.81 -0.66
C SER A 78 15.61 -11.34 -1.93
N ARG A 79 16.75 -11.93 -2.27
CA ARG A 79 17.47 -11.66 -3.54
C ARG A 79 16.62 -12.05 -4.76
N LEU A 80 15.91 -13.18 -4.70
CA LEU A 80 15.00 -13.58 -5.77
C LEU A 80 13.84 -12.58 -5.93
N PHE A 81 13.27 -12.10 -4.82
CA PHE A 81 12.26 -11.04 -4.84
C PHE A 81 12.78 -9.77 -5.53
N ILE A 82 13.97 -9.28 -5.16
CA ILE A 82 14.57 -8.09 -5.78
C ILE A 82 14.83 -8.32 -7.28
N LYS A 83 15.38 -9.48 -7.68
CA LYS A 83 15.57 -9.82 -9.10
C LYS A 83 14.26 -9.79 -9.89
N LYS A 84 13.19 -10.38 -9.34
CA LYS A 84 11.86 -10.36 -9.97
C LYS A 84 11.30 -8.94 -10.07
N LEU A 85 11.46 -8.13 -9.01
CA LEU A 85 11.03 -6.72 -9.00
C LEU A 85 11.78 -5.89 -10.05
N LEU A 86 13.11 -5.99 -10.11
CA LEU A 86 13.94 -5.28 -11.10
C LEU A 86 13.63 -5.73 -12.53
N SER A 87 13.44 -7.04 -12.75
CA SER A 87 13.04 -7.56 -14.06
C SER A 87 11.67 -7.04 -14.48
N PHE A 88 10.71 -6.96 -13.56
CA PHE A 88 9.40 -6.38 -13.81
C PHE A 88 9.51 -4.90 -14.18
N SER A 89 10.24 -4.10 -13.39
CA SER A 89 10.47 -2.67 -13.67
C SER A 89 11.17 -2.46 -15.01
N TYR A 90 12.18 -3.26 -15.35
CA TYR A 90 12.88 -3.20 -16.64
C TYR A 90 11.95 -3.46 -17.82
N LYS A 91 11.15 -4.54 -17.78
CA LYS A 91 10.17 -4.84 -18.84
C LYS A 91 9.16 -3.71 -19.01
N PHE A 92 8.78 -3.09 -17.91
CA PHE A 92 7.83 -1.98 -17.90
C PHE A 92 8.40 -0.70 -18.51
N VAL A 93 9.68 -0.39 -18.23
CA VAL A 93 10.41 0.71 -18.88
C VAL A 93 10.55 0.45 -20.38
N LEU A 94 10.96 -0.76 -20.78
CA LEU A 94 11.06 -1.12 -22.21
C LEU A 94 9.72 -0.98 -22.93
N TYR A 95 8.63 -1.46 -22.32
CA TYR A 95 7.29 -1.33 -22.90
C TYR A 95 6.88 0.14 -23.06
N THR A 96 7.15 0.97 -22.05
CA THR A 96 6.90 2.42 -22.11
C THR A 96 7.73 3.09 -23.21
N SER A 97 9.01 2.74 -23.33
CA SER A 97 9.89 3.24 -24.40
C SER A 97 9.42 2.83 -25.79
N ALA A 98 8.92 1.60 -25.96
CA ALA A 98 8.34 1.13 -27.21
C ALA A 98 7.07 1.93 -27.59
N LEU A 99 6.20 2.23 -26.62
CA LEU A 99 5.03 3.08 -26.84
C LEU A 99 5.43 4.51 -27.23
N LEU A 100 6.45 5.08 -26.57
CA LEU A 100 6.98 6.39 -26.95
C LEU A 100 7.60 6.37 -28.36
N PHE A 101 8.25 5.28 -28.76
CA PHE A 101 8.74 5.13 -30.13
C PHE A 101 7.57 5.04 -31.14
N ILE A 102 6.53 4.26 -30.87
CA ILE A 102 5.33 4.19 -31.70
C ILE A 102 4.65 5.57 -31.82
N SER A 103 4.78 6.41 -30.79
CA SER A 103 4.22 7.77 -30.83
C SER A 103 4.87 8.72 -31.84
N THR A 104 5.98 8.33 -32.48
CA THR A 104 6.60 9.10 -33.56
C THR A 104 5.96 8.87 -34.92
N ILE A 105 5.02 7.91 -35.05
CA ILE A 105 4.28 7.65 -36.29
C ILE A 105 3.37 8.85 -36.61
N GLN A 106 3.38 9.32 -37.86
CA GLN A 106 2.64 10.51 -38.35
C GLN A 106 1.11 10.35 -38.42
N SER A 107 0.53 9.40 -37.68
CA SER A 107 -0.92 9.25 -37.55
C SER A 107 -1.37 9.82 -36.21
N PRO A 108 -2.26 10.84 -36.17
CA PRO A 108 -2.70 11.47 -34.92
C PRO A 108 -3.32 10.45 -33.95
N ILE A 109 -4.06 9.48 -34.49
CA ILE A 109 -4.75 8.46 -33.67
C ILE A 109 -3.72 7.52 -33.03
N VAL A 110 -2.76 7.01 -33.80
CA VAL A 110 -1.71 6.11 -33.30
C VAL A 110 -0.81 6.82 -32.31
N LYS A 111 -0.41 8.07 -32.61
CA LYS A 111 0.38 8.93 -31.71
C LYS A 111 -0.35 9.18 -30.40
N GLY A 112 -1.61 9.62 -30.45
CA GLY A 112 -2.40 9.89 -29.25
C GLY A 112 -2.62 8.65 -28.39
N LEU A 113 -2.97 7.52 -28.99
CA LEU A 113 -3.18 6.25 -28.29
C LEU A 113 -1.89 5.74 -27.63
N SER A 114 -0.77 5.76 -28.34
CA SER A 114 0.52 5.30 -27.81
C SER A 114 1.05 6.22 -26.71
N MET A 115 0.91 7.55 -26.85
CA MET A 115 1.21 8.52 -25.78
C MET A 115 0.36 8.26 -24.53
N TRP A 116 -0.94 8.03 -24.70
CA TRP A 116 -1.85 7.74 -23.60
C TRP A 116 -1.48 6.46 -22.86
N LEU A 117 -1.19 5.37 -23.60
CA LEU A 117 -0.73 4.14 -22.98
C LEU A 117 0.63 4.31 -22.29
N ALA A 118 1.54 5.12 -22.86
CA ALA A 118 2.85 5.38 -22.27
C ALA A 118 2.74 6.15 -20.94
N ILE A 119 1.88 7.19 -20.87
CA ILE A 119 1.65 7.92 -19.62
C ILE A 119 0.95 7.05 -18.58
N LEU A 120 -0.03 6.22 -18.97
CA LEU A 120 -0.65 5.28 -18.04
C LEU A 120 0.38 4.31 -17.47
N CYS A 121 1.27 3.80 -18.32
CA CYS A 121 2.37 2.97 -17.86
C CYS A 121 3.23 3.76 -16.86
N LEU A 122 3.81 4.88 -17.27
CA LEU A 122 4.70 5.67 -16.42
C LEU A 122 4.04 6.03 -15.08
N SER A 123 2.76 6.40 -15.07
CA SER A 123 2.02 6.71 -13.84
C SER A 123 1.90 5.51 -12.89
N LEU A 124 1.64 4.31 -13.43
CA LEU A 124 1.60 3.06 -12.66
C LEU A 124 2.97 2.78 -12.03
N LEU A 125 4.05 2.91 -12.80
CA LEU A 125 5.42 2.66 -12.30
C LEU A 125 5.79 3.62 -11.16
N LEU A 126 5.58 4.93 -11.36
CA LEU A 126 5.95 5.94 -10.36
C LEU A 126 5.12 5.80 -9.07
N THR A 127 3.80 5.60 -9.19
CA THR A 127 2.93 5.44 -8.02
C THR A 127 3.14 4.10 -7.31
N PHE A 128 3.58 3.05 -8.02
CA PHE A 128 4.01 1.79 -7.43
C PHE A 128 5.32 1.93 -6.64
N ILE A 129 6.28 2.73 -7.12
CA ILE A 129 7.50 3.07 -6.36
C ILE A 129 7.13 3.80 -5.06
N CYS A 130 6.20 4.78 -5.11
CA CYS A 130 5.70 5.42 -3.89
C CYS A 130 5.05 4.41 -2.93
N TYR A 131 4.24 3.50 -3.46
CA TYR A 131 3.59 2.47 -2.65
C TYR A 131 4.61 1.54 -1.96
N LEU A 132 5.72 1.21 -2.62
CA LEU A 132 6.85 0.49 -2.02
C LEU A 132 7.47 1.26 -0.85
N VAL A 133 7.67 2.57 -0.99
CA VAL A 133 8.21 3.42 0.09
C VAL A 133 7.29 3.37 1.32
N TRP A 134 5.97 3.52 1.14
CA TRP A 134 5.01 3.43 2.25
C TRP A 134 4.97 2.04 2.87
N THR A 135 4.95 0.99 2.05
CA THR A 135 4.94 -0.40 2.51
C THR A 135 6.15 -0.70 3.40
N VAL A 136 7.35 -0.30 2.96
CA VAL A 136 8.57 -0.48 3.75
C VAL A 136 8.56 0.38 5.01
N SER A 137 8.04 1.60 4.93
CA SER A 137 7.95 2.50 6.09
C SER A 137 6.99 1.98 7.16
N TYR A 138 5.85 1.40 6.78
CA TYR A 138 4.92 0.77 7.71
C TYR A 138 5.48 -0.45 8.43
N ARG A 139 6.40 -1.19 7.80
CA ARG A 139 7.13 -2.28 8.46
C ARG A 139 8.01 -1.78 9.60
N HIS A 140 8.69 -0.66 9.39
CA HIS A 140 9.64 -0.10 10.35
C HIS A 140 9.01 0.89 11.34
N ARG A 141 7.69 1.07 11.28
CA ARG A 141 6.96 1.94 12.20
C ARG A 141 7.00 1.36 13.61
N SER A 142 7.74 2.00 14.50
CA SER A 142 7.55 1.85 15.94
C SER A 142 6.19 2.42 16.34
N TYR A 143 5.52 1.77 17.29
CA TYR A 143 4.20 2.17 17.73
C TYR A 143 4.13 2.13 19.26
N ASN A 144 4.37 3.30 19.86
CA ASN A 144 4.52 3.45 21.31
C ASN A 144 3.42 4.37 21.87
N LYS A 145 2.25 4.41 21.21
CA LYS A 145 1.10 5.18 21.67
C LYS A 145 0.17 4.26 22.45
N GLU A 146 -0.41 4.77 23.53
CA GLU A 146 -1.51 4.11 24.23
C GLU A 146 -2.73 3.98 23.31
N VAL A 147 -3.30 2.79 23.26
CA VAL A 147 -4.47 2.42 22.47
C VAL A 147 -5.45 1.61 23.30
N ASP A 148 -6.74 1.81 23.06
CA ASP A 148 -7.78 1.04 23.72
C ASP A 148 -7.97 -0.32 23.02
N ILE A 149 -7.72 -0.36 21.70
CA ILE A 149 -8.02 -1.53 20.87
C ILE A 149 -6.93 -1.77 19.82
N ILE A 150 -6.46 -3.03 19.75
CA ILE A 150 -5.60 -3.56 18.71
C ILE A 150 -6.43 -4.49 17.82
N ILE A 151 -6.66 -4.12 16.56
CA ILE A 151 -7.33 -4.99 15.58
C ILE A 151 -6.28 -5.74 14.77
N VAL A 152 -6.27 -7.07 14.84
CA VAL A 152 -5.42 -7.93 14.01
C VAL A 152 -6.24 -8.51 12.87
N LEU A 153 -5.84 -8.21 11.63
CA LEU A 153 -6.51 -8.76 10.45
C LEU A 153 -6.00 -10.16 10.10
N GLY A 154 -6.92 -11.03 9.70
CA GLY A 154 -6.65 -12.35 9.13
C GLY A 154 -5.80 -12.36 7.85
N ALA A 155 -5.09 -13.46 7.63
CA ALA A 155 -4.13 -13.68 6.54
C ALA A 155 -4.24 -15.08 5.88
N GLY A 156 -5.29 -15.84 6.19
CA GLY A 156 -5.52 -17.21 5.75
C GLY A 156 -4.79 -18.26 6.60
N ILE A 157 -5.43 -19.41 6.78
CA ILE A 157 -4.86 -20.61 7.42
C ILE A 157 -5.05 -21.86 6.54
N PHE A 158 -4.20 -22.88 6.75
CA PHE A 158 -4.29 -24.17 6.04
C PHE A 158 -4.46 -25.36 7.01
N THR A 159 -4.33 -25.08 8.31
CA THR A 159 -4.46 -26.03 9.41
C THR A 159 -5.13 -25.29 10.57
N GLU A 160 -5.32 -25.94 11.72
CA GLU A 160 -5.79 -25.25 12.93
C GLU A 160 -4.74 -24.29 13.55
N PHE A 161 -3.54 -24.24 12.98
CA PHE A 161 -2.46 -23.35 13.38
C PHE A 161 -2.31 -22.17 12.43
N VAL A 162 -1.87 -21.04 12.99
CA VAL A 162 -1.59 -19.82 12.24
C VAL A 162 -0.45 -20.03 11.25
N THR A 163 -0.55 -19.42 10.06
CA THR A 163 0.54 -19.43 9.08
C THR A 163 1.69 -18.51 9.52
N PRO A 164 2.91 -18.64 8.98
CA PRO A 164 4.02 -17.75 9.33
C PRO A 164 3.70 -16.25 9.10
N MET A 165 2.87 -15.93 8.11
CA MET A 165 2.43 -14.56 7.86
C MET A 165 1.43 -14.07 8.91
N LEU A 166 0.53 -14.93 9.37
CA LEU A 166 -0.44 -14.60 10.42
C LEU A 166 0.24 -14.51 11.79
N ALA A 167 1.18 -15.42 12.09
CA ALA A 167 2.04 -15.35 13.27
C ALA A 167 2.78 -14.02 13.34
N ALA A 168 3.43 -13.58 12.25
CA ALA A 168 4.13 -12.29 12.22
C ALA A 168 3.22 -11.08 12.50
N ARG A 169 1.92 -11.16 12.17
CA ARG A 169 0.94 -10.13 12.55
C ARG A 169 0.63 -10.19 14.04
N LEU A 170 0.43 -11.38 14.59
CA LEU A 170 0.14 -11.60 16.01
C LEU A 170 1.32 -11.22 16.88
N ASP A 171 2.55 -11.58 16.51
CA ASP A 171 3.77 -11.16 17.19
C ASP A 171 3.87 -9.65 17.23
N ARG A 172 3.56 -8.98 16.11
CA ARG A 172 3.54 -7.52 16.07
C ARG A 172 2.44 -6.90 16.95
N ALA A 173 1.32 -7.59 17.10
CA ALA A 173 0.25 -7.17 18.00
C ALA A 173 0.65 -7.39 19.47
N LEU A 174 1.33 -8.50 19.79
CA LEU A 174 1.88 -8.81 21.11
C LEU A 174 2.90 -7.74 21.52
N ASP A 175 3.82 -7.36 20.64
CA ASP A 175 4.79 -6.29 20.89
C ASP A 175 4.10 -4.99 21.36
N ILE A 176 2.99 -4.63 20.69
CA ILE A 176 2.24 -3.40 21.01
C ILE A 176 1.47 -3.58 22.32
N TYR A 177 0.79 -4.71 22.48
CA TYR A 177 -0.02 -5.04 23.65
C TYR A 177 0.82 -5.05 24.94
N GLN A 178 2.01 -5.65 24.91
CA GLN A 178 2.93 -5.71 26.05
C GLN A 178 3.50 -4.34 26.47
N GLN A 179 3.44 -3.35 25.58
CA GLN A 179 3.88 -1.98 25.87
C GLN A 179 2.76 -1.09 26.44
N GLN A 180 1.50 -1.57 26.46
CA GLN A 180 0.37 -0.78 26.94
C GLN A 180 0.39 -0.73 28.47
N ALA A 181 0.21 0.48 29.01
CA ALA A 181 0.03 0.66 30.45
C ALA A 181 -1.44 0.60 30.86
N SER A 182 -2.37 0.90 29.94
CA SER A 182 -3.81 0.82 30.17
C SER A 182 -4.41 -0.54 29.75
N ALA A 183 -5.66 -0.76 30.15
CA ALA A 183 -6.41 -1.93 29.71
C ALA A 183 -6.69 -1.83 28.19
N THR A 184 -6.02 -2.67 27.40
CA THR A 184 -6.16 -2.74 25.95
C THR A 184 -6.80 -4.07 25.53
N LYS A 185 -7.78 -4.03 24.63
CA LYS A 185 -8.38 -5.23 24.04
C LYS A 185 -7.75 -5.56 22.68
N ILE A 186 -7.62 -6.84 22.37
CA ILE A 186 -7.19 -7.32 21.05
C ILE A 186 -8.40 -7.90 20.33
N ILE A 187 -8.80 -7.29 19.22
CA ILE A 187 -9.80 -7.87 18.31
C ILE A 187 -9.07 -8.68 17.24
N VAL A 188 -9.28 -9.99 17.22
CA VAL A 188 -8.79 -10.87 16.16
C VAL A 188 -9.90 -11.09 15.12
N SER A 189 -9.71 -10.54 13.93
CA SER A 189 -10.76 -10.45 12.91
C SER A 189 -10.42 -11.23 11.64
N GLY A 190 -11.17 -12.31 11.42
CA GLY A 190 -11.09 -13.19 10.25
C GLY A 190 -12.05 -14.37 10.39
N GLY A 191 -12.94 -14.54 9.42
CA GLY A 191 -13.86 -15.68 9.37
C GLY A 191 -13.20 -16.98 8.94
N GLN A 192 -14.02 -17.92 8.48
CA GLN A 192 -13.57 -19.23 7.99
C GLN A 192 -13.74 -19.29 6.47
N GLY A 193 -12.61 -19.44 5.77
CA GLY A 193 -12.59 -19.74 4.34
C GLY A 193 -13.06 -21.18 4.05
N PRO A 194 -13.45 -21.48 2.80
CA PRO A 194 -13.93 -22.81 2.42
C PRO A 194 -12.88 -23.91 2.61
N ASP A 195 -11.60 -23.57 2.50
CA ASP A 195 -10.47 -24.50 2.63
C ASP A 195 -9.84 -24.48 4.04
N GLU A 196 -10.47 -23.82 5.01
CA GLU A 196 -9.93 -23.63 6.35
C GLU A 196 -10.64 -24.53 7.37
N PRO A 197 -9.92 -25.24 8.25
CA PRO A 197 -10.54 -26.17 9.20
C PRO A 197 -11.30 -25.47 10.33
N ILE A 198 -10.91 -24.24 10.66
CA ILE A 198 -11.51 -23.38 11.67
C ILE A 198 -11.49 -21.93 11.18
N SER A 199 -12.16 -21.01 11.88
CA SER A 199 -12.01 -19.58 11.59
C SER A 199 -10.60 -19.09 11.91
N GLU A 200 -10.11 -18.14 11.11
CA GLU A 200 -8.83 -17.49 11.37
C GLU A 200 -8.81 -16.84 12.76
N ALA A 201 -9.92 -16.21 13.19
CA ALA A 201 -10.06 -15.63 14.51
C ALA A 201 -9.86 -16.64 15.65
N LEU A 202 -10.33 -17.89 15.50
CA LEU A 202 -10.12 -18.92 16.52
C LEU A 202 -8.64 -19.33 16.60
N ALA A 203 -7.99 -19.50 15.44
CA ALA A 203 -6.56 -19.79 15.38
C ALA A 203 -5.73 -18.66 16.01
N MET A 204 -6.07 -17.40 15.71
CA MET A 204 -5.45 -16.22 16.29
C MET A 204 -5.62 -16.14 17.82
N GLN A 205 -6.83 -16.38 18.34
CA GLN A 205 -7.07 -16.40 19.79
C GLN A 205 -6.22 -17.47 20.48
N ARG A 206 -6.22 -18.71 19.96
CA ARG A 206 -5.40 -19.81 20.51
C ARG A 206 -3.93 -19.44 20.56
N TYR A 207 -3.43 -18.83 19.50
CA TYR A 207 -2.05 -18.35 19.43
C TYR A 207 -1.75 -17.32 20.52
N LEU A 208 -2.58 -16.28 20.67
CA LEU A 208 -2.35 -15.22 21.66
C LEU A 208 -2.41 -15.75 23.10
N ILE A 209 -3.34 -16.65 23.42
CA ILE A 209 -3.41 -17.32 24.73
C ILE A 209 -2.14 -18.12 25.01
N ALA A 210 -1.65 -18.87 24.02
CA ALA A 210 -0.40 -19.63 24.14
C ALA A 210 0.83 -18.72 24.37
N HIS A 211 0.73 -17.44 24.01
CA HIS A 211 1.77 -16.42 24.23
C HIS A 211 1.49 -15.52 25.44
N GLY A 212 0.58 -15.94 26.33
CA GLY A 212 0.38 -15.31 27.63
C GLY A 212 -0.61 -14.13 27.67
N VAL A 213 -1.37 -13.89 26.60
CA VAL A 213 -2.46 -12.90 26.63
C VAL A 213 -3.66 -13.49 27.36
N ASP A 214 -4.24 -12.74 28.29
CA ASP A 214 -5.46 -13.16 28.98
C ASP A 214 -6.61 -13.31 27.97
N LYS A 215 -7.35 -14.42 28.05
CA LYS A 215 -8.50 -14.68 27.17
C LYS A 215 -9.54 -13.56 27.24
N THR A 216 -9.70 -12.92 28.40
CA THR A 216 -10.64 -11.81 28.61
C THR A 216 -10.25 -10.54 27.85
N ASP A 217 -9.00 -10.42 27.42
CA ASP A 217 -8.52 -9.32 26.58
C ASP A 217 -8.66 -9.58 25.08
N ILE A 218 -9.00 -10.81 24.68
CA ILE A 218 -9.14 -11.20 23.28
C ILE A 218 -10.61 -11.28 22.89
N LEU A 219 -10.98 -10.44 21.92
CA LEU A 219 -12.31 -10.42 21.30
C LEU A 219 -12.22 -11.05 19.92
N MET A 220 -13.06 -12.04 19.63
CA MET A 220 -13.08 -12.70 18.33
C MET A 220 -14.13 -12.09 17.41
N GLU A 221 -13.76 -11.86 16.15
CA GLU A 221 -14.65 -11.61 15.04
C GLU A 221 -14.42 -12.68 13.96
N SER A 222 -15.35 -13.64 13.85
CA SER A 222 -15.19 -14.85 13.03
C SER A 222 -16.18 -14.98 11.87
N HIS A 223 -16.83 -13.89 11.45
CA HIS A 223 -17.86 -13.92 10.40
C HIS A 223 -17.43 -13.24 9.10
N SER A 224 -16.30 -12.53 9.12
CA SER A 224 -15.80 -11.78 7.98
C SER A 224 -15.24 -12.67 6.85
N ILE A 225 -15.53 -12.27 5.61
CA ILE A 225 -15.07 -12.96 4.39
C ILE A 225 -14.08 -12.12 3.57
N ASN A 226 -13.90 -10.86 3.95
CA ASN A 226 -12.96 -9.92 3.34
C ASN A 226 -12.65 -8.77 4.30
N THR A 227 -11.59 -8.01 3.98
CA THR A 227 -11.13 -6.88 4.79
C THR A 227 -12.21 -5.81 5.07
N TYR A 228 -13.17 -5.60 4.16
CA TYR A 228 -14.27 -4.66 4.42
C TYR A 228 -15.19 -5.19 5.53
N THR A 229 -15.57 -6.47 5.46
CA THR A 229 -16.37 -7.12 6.51
C THR A 229 -15.60 -7.25 7.83
N ASN A 230 -14.27 -7.44 7.80
CA ASN A 230 -13.43 -7.43 9.01
C ASN A 230 -13.66 -6.14 9.81
N PHE A 231 -13.52 -4.99 9.16
CA PHE A 231 -13.73 -3.69 9.81
C PHE A 231 -15.18 -3.41 10.15
N LEU A 232 -16.13 -3.84 9.31
CA LEU A 232 -17.56 -3.66 9.58
C LEU A 232 -17.98 -4.37 10.88
N TYR A 233 -17.61 -5.64 11.03
CA TYR A 233 -17.96 -6.44 12.20
C TYR A 233 -17.11 -6.08 13.42
N SER A 234 -15.83 -5.76 13.24
CA SER A 234 -15.01 -5.21 14.32
C SER A 234 -15.60 -3.90 14.86
N LYS A 235 -16.09 -3.00 13.98
CA LYS A 235 -16.78 -1.76 14.40
C LYS A 235 -17.99 -2.04 15.28
N GLN A 236 -18.77 -3.07 14.96
CA GLN A 236 -19.95 -3.45 15.76
C GLN A 236 -19.54 -3.91 17.16
N ILE A 237 -18.50 -4.74 17.27
CA ILE A 237 -17.94 -5.17 18.57
C ILE A 237 -17.49 -3.95 19.38
N ILE A 238 -16.76 -3.02 18.75
CA ILE A 238 -16.27 -1.80 19.39
C ILE A 238 -17.43 -0.96 19.93
N ASN A 239 -18.43 -0.69 19.10
CA ASN A 239 -19.59 0.13 19.48
C ASN A 239 -20.44 -0.48 20.61
N ASN A 240 -20.40 -1.81 20.79
CA ASN A 240 -21.09 -2.48 21.88
C ASN A 240 -20.34 -2.38 23.22
N LEU A 241 -19.01 -2.20 23.17
CA LEU A 241 -18.16 -2.14 24.36
C LEU A 241 -17.84 -0.71 24.79
N TYR A 242 -17.79 0.21 23.82
CA TYR A 242 -17.39 1.60 24.03
C TYR A 242 -18.45 2.54 23.49
N HIS A 243 -18.92 3.44 24.35
CA HIS A 243 -19.86 4.51 23.99
C HIS A 243 -19.16 5.82 23.59
N GLU A 244 -17.85 5.89 23.81
CA GLU A 244 -17.00 7.03 23.49
C GLU A 244 -15.97 6.69 22.40
N ALA A 245 -15.28 7.72 21.90
CA ALA A 245 -14.24 7.54 20.89
C ALA A 245 -13.03 6.80 21.47
N VAL A 246 -12.64 5.71 20.83
CA VAL A 246 -11.48 4.88 21.19
C VAL A 246 -10.30 5.07 20.23
N LYS A 247 -9.09 4.94 20.77
CA LYS A 247 -7.84 4.89 20.01
C LYS A 247 -7.63 3.46 19.52
N ILE A 248 -7.65 3.29 18.19
CA ILE A 248 -7.55 1.99 17.55
C ILE A 248 -6.29 1.93 16.70
N VAL A 249 -5.55 0.82 16.82
CA VAL A 249 -4.49 0.46 15.89
C VAL A 249 -4.82 -0.84 15.16
N CYS A 250 -4.64 -0.85 13.84
CA CYS A 250 -4.77 -2.04 13.02
C CYS A 250 -3.39 -2.62 12.71
N VAL A 251 -3.22 -3.90 13.04
CA VAL A 251 -2.04 -4.69 12.71
C VAL A 251 -2.35 -5.61 11.54
N THR A 252 -1.55 -5.49 10.48
CA THR A 252 -1.64 -6.35 9.31
C THR A 252 -0.28 -6.48 8.62
N SER A 253 -0.18 -7.17 7.49
CA SER A 253 1.06 -7.24 6.72
C SER A 253 1.43 -5.87 6.16
N GLN A 254 2.73 -5.55 6.12
CA GLN A 254 3.26 -4.25 5.67
C GLN A 254 2.67 -3.73 4.34
N PHE A 255 2.40 -4.61 3.37
CA PHE A 255 1.81 -4.24 2.08
C PHE A 255 0.32 -3.89 2.21
N HIS A 256 -0.38 -4.47 3.18
CA HIS A 256 -1.83 -4.38 3.30
C HIS A 256 -2.30 -3.13 4.05
N VAL A 257 -1.39 -2.44 4.75
CA VAL A 257 -1.75 -1.33 5.66
C VAL A 257 -2.51 -0.21 4.94
N LEU A 258 -2.03 0.28 3.78
CA LEU A 258 -2.72 1.36 3.05
C LEU A 258 -4.15 0.96 2.63
N ARG A 259 -4.36 -0.28 2.19
CA ARG A 259 -5.69 -0.77 1.81
C ARG A 259 -6.59 -0.90 3.03
N ALA A 260 -6.06 -1.42 4.13
CA ALA A 260 -6.76 -1.55 5.39
C ALA A 260 -7.22 -0.18 5.92
N LEU A 261 -6.31 0.81 5.98
CA LEU A 261 -6.63 2.19 6.40
C LEU A 261 -7.74 2.81 5.54
N ARG A 262 -7.70 2.60 4.22
CA ARG A 262 -8.74 3.13 3.32
C ARG A 262 -10.10 2.47 3.54
N LEU A 263 -10.14 1.17 3.77
CA LEU A 263 -11.40 0.46 4.03
C LEU A 263 -12.00 0.86 5.38
N ALA A 264 -11.16 1.00 6.42
CA ALA A 264 -11.59 1.53 7.71
C ALA A 264 -12.12 2.96 7.60
N GLN A 265 -11.43 3.85 6.86
CA GLN A 265 -11.89 5.21 6.61
C GLN A 265 -13.26 5.25 5.93
N LYS A 266 -13.54 4.36 4.98
CA LYS A 266 -14.86 4.26 4.32
C LYS A 266 -15.99 3.87 5.29
N LEU A 267 -15.65 3.17 6.37
CA LEU A 267 -16.57 2.79 7.43
C LEU A 267 -16.63 3.83 8.56
N GLY A 268 -15.93 4.96 8.43
CA GLY A 268 -15.85 5.99 9.45
C GLY A 268 -15.08 5.57 10.70
N LEU A 269 -14.21 4.56 10.59
CA LEU A 269 -13.28 4.18 11.65
C LEU A 269 -11.98 4.99 11.52
N SER A 270 -11.66 5.78 12.55
CA SER A 270 -10.36 6.44 12.68
C SER A 270 -9.38 5.47 13.31
N ILE A 271 -8.41 4.98 12.53
CA ILE A 271 -7.44 3.99 12.97
C ILE A 271 -6.02 4.38 12.56
N ASP A 272 -5.06 4.02 13.40
CA ASP A 272 -3.66 3.93 13.02
C ASP A 272 -3.35 2.58 12.38
N GLY A 273 -2.28 2.49 11.58
CA GLY A 273 -1.89 1.25 10.90
C GLY A 273 -0.43 0.88 11.18
N VAL A 274 -0.19 -0.39 11.49
CA VAL A 274 1.14 -0.97 11.72
C VAL A 274 1.33 -2.19 10.83
N GLY A 275 2.48 -2.24 10.16
CA GLY A 275 2.86 -3.32 9.26
C GLY A 275 3.74 -4.37 9.94
N SER A 276 3.40 -5.64 9.80
CA SER A 276 4.24 -6.79 10.13
C SER A 276 5.07 -7.25 8.94
N HIS A 277 6.13 -8.01 9.21
CA HIS A 277 6.95 -8.61 8.17
C HIS A 277 6.12 -9.56 7.29
N THR A 278 6.43 -9.60 5.99
CA THR A 278 5.84 -10.55 5.03
C THR A 278 6.94 -11.40 4.39
N PRO A 279 6.78 -12.73 4.35
CA PRO A 279 7.73 -13.62 3.70
C PRO A 279 7.95 -13.29 2.21
N TYR A 280 9.21 -13.23 1.77
CA TYR A 280 9.57 -12.74 0.42
C TYR A 280 9.21 -13.65 -0.75
N HIS A 281 8.95 -14.94 -0.50
CA HIS A 281 8.75 -15.94 -1.56
C HIS A 281 7.47 -15.71 -2.39
N PHE A 282 6.42 -15.12 -1.79
CA PHE A 282 5.19 -14.71 -2.50
C PHE A 282 4.98 -13.18 -2.54
N PHE A 283 5.93 -12.41 -2.02
CA PHE A 283 5.72 -11.00 -1.69
C PHE A 283 5.39 -10.13 -2.92
N LEU A 284 6.01 -10.37 -4.08
CA LEU A 284 5.77 -9.55 -5.28
C LEU A 284 4.33 -9.64 -5.79
N HIS A 285 3.77 -10.85 -5.89
CA HIS A 285 2.39 -11.06 -6.34
C HIS A 285 1.40 -10.35 -5.41
N VAL A 286 1.57 -10.56 -4.10
CA VAL A 286 0.66 -10.00 -3.10
C VAL A 286 0.77 -8.48 -3.06
N LEU A 287 1.99 -7.94 -3.17
CA LEU A 287 2.26 -6.50 -3.24
C LEU A 287 1.56 -5.85 -4.45
N ILE A 288 1.65 -6.44 -5.64
CA ILE A 288 0.98 -5.93 -6.84
C ILE A 288 -0.54 -5.98 -6.66
N LYS A 289 -1.08 -7.12 -6.20
CA LYS A 289 -2.51 -7.28 -5.95
C LYS A 289 -3.03 -6.23 -4.97
N ASP A 290 -2.31 -5.98 -3.88
CA ASP A 290 -2.73 -5.00 -2.89
C ASP A 290 -2.60 -3.56 -3.38
N TYR A 291 -1.53 -3.21 -4.10
CA TYR A 291 -1.39 -1.91 -4.76
C TYR A 291 -2.58 -1.62 -5.68
N LEU A 292 -2.92 -2.56 -6.58
CA LEU A 292 -4.08 -2.44 -7.46
C LEU A 292 -5.38 -2.35 -6.65
N GLY A 293 -5.48 -3.10 -5.54
CA GLY A 293 -6.59 -3.03 -4.61
C GLY A 293 -6.74 -1.65 -3.95
N VAL A 294 -5.65 -0.99 -3.57
CA VAL A 294 -5.67 0.40 -3.07
C VAL A 294 -6.13 1.34 -4.17
N MET A 295 -5.53 1.28 -5.35
CA MET A 295 -5.90 2.13 -6.49
C MET A 295 -7.38 1.97 -6.84
N TYR A 296 -7.93 0.76 -6.82
CA TYR A 296 -9.35 0.49 -7.04
C TYR A 296 -10.27 1.18 -6.01
N GLN A 297 -9.82 1.36 -4.75
CA GLN A 297 -10.59 2.14 -3.76
C GLN A 297 -10.74 3.63 -4.12
N TYR A 298 -9.94 4.11 -5.07
CA TYR A 298 -9.95 5.45 -5.64
C TYR A 298 -10.35 5.43 -7.13
N ARG A 299 -11.21 4.48 -7.55
CA ARG A 299 -11.66 4.35 -8.94
C ARG A 299 -12.13 5.65 -9.60
N LEU A 300 -12.79 6.56 -8.87
CA LEU A 300 -13.20 7.85 -9.42
C LEU A 300 -12.00 8.73 -9.81
N LEU A 301 -10.98 8.80 -8.94
CA LEU A 301 -9.72 9.51 -9.26
C LEU A 301 -9.05 8.89 -10.49
N LEU A 302 -8.99 7.55 -10.57
CA LEU A 302 -8.44 6.85 -11.73
C LEU A 302 -9.23 7.14 -13.01
N THR A 303 -10.57 7.07 -12.96
CA THR A 303 -11.43 7.36 -14.11
C THR A 303 -11.20 8.79 -14.59
N LEU A 304 -11.21 9.78 -13.69
CA LEU A 304 -10.95 11.17 -14.04
C LEU A 304 -9.55 11.36 -14.65
N TYR A 305 -8.53 10.72 -14.09
CA TYR A 305 -7.17 10.77 -14.62
C TYR A 305 -7.05 10.12 -16.01
N CYS A 306 -7.58 8.91 -16.18
CA CYS A 306 -7.55 8.19 -17.46
C CYS A 306 -8.32 8.94 -18.55
N SER A 307 -9.50 9.46 -18.24
CA SER A 307 -10.33 10.23 -19.18
C SER A 307 -9.66 11.56 -19.55
N SER A 308 -9.18 12.34 -18.58
CA SER A 308 -8.51 13.62 -18.87
C SER A 308 -7.22 13.42 -19.67
N SER A 309 -6.37 12.46 -19.28
CA SER A 309 -5.14 12.16 -20.02
C SER A 309 -5.41 11.66 -21.44
N TRP A 310 -6.48 10.91 -21.68
CA TRP A 310 -6.89 10.47 -23.02
C TRP A 310 -7.17 11.66 -23.94
N PHE A 311 -8.07 12.56 -23.54
CA PHE A 311 -8.44 13.73 -24.34
C PHE A 311 -7.23 14.64 -24.59
N ILE A 312 -6.39 14.84 -23.58
CA ILE A 312 -5.18 15.66 -23.70
C ILE A 312 -4.18 15.03 -24.68
N CYS A 313 -3.95 13.71 -24.62
CA CYS A 313 -3.05 13.02 -25.56
C CYS A 313 -3.56 13.08 -27.00
N LEU A 314 -4.87 12.87 -27.22
CA LEU A 314 -5.46 12.96 -28.55
C LEU A 314 -5.38 14.39 -29.10
N TYR A 315 -5.83 15.38 -28.33
CA TYR A 315 -5.73 16.79 -28.72
C TYR A 315 -4.29 17.18 -29.07
N ALA A 316 -3.35 16.71 -28.25
CA ALA A 316 -1.94 16.92 -28.48
C ALA A 316 -1.42 16.28 -29.77
N ALA A 317 -1.88 15.07 -30.08
CA ALA A 317 -1.53 14.40 -31.30
C ALA A 317 -2.10 15.07 -32.55
N PHE A 318 -3.29 15.70 -32.48
CA PHE A 318 -3.88 16.40 -33.63
C PHE A 318 -3.21 17.73 -33.95
N ILE A 319 -2.83 18.51 -32.94
CA ILE A 319 -2.21 19.84 -33.16
C ILE A 319 -0.76 19.73 -33.64
N TYR A 320 -0.02 18.73 -33.15
CA TYR A 320 1.43 18.62 -33.41
C TYR A 320 1.74 17.56 -34.46
N ASN A 321 0.78 17.29 -35.34
CA ASN A 321 0.94 16.40 -36.49
C ASN A 321 0.63 17.11 -37.81
N SER A 322 0.40 18.43 -37.76
CA SER A 322 0.47 19.40 -38.85
C SER A 322 1.84 20.07 -38.89
#